data_AF-K5YPL3-F1
#
_entry.id   AF-K5YPL3-F1
#
_cell.length_a   1.000
_cell.length_b   1.000
_cell.length_c   1.000
_cell.angle_alpha   90.00
_cell.angle_beta   90.00
_cell.angle_gamma   90.00
#
_symmetry.space_group_name_H-M   'P 1'
#
loop_
_entity.id
_entity.type
_entity.pdbx_description
1 polymer ?
#
loop_
_entity_poly.entity_id
_entity_poly.type
_entity_poly.pdbx_seq_one_letter_code
_entity_poly.pdbx_strand_id
1 'polypeptide(L)'
;MFGLSWGEIGLIMAVALIAIGPKDLPVAIRTVTGLIKKARGMASEFQGHLDEMMREANLSDVKGEIDKLRRFDFRTAAETALDPDGSLRATAKEVNDSVETQTVTAYKPPAVVEEAPPDAPAVIPPEAARKAPTPAFIPPGTRRWGF
;
A
#
# COMPACT_ATOMS: atom_id res chain seq x y z
N MET A 1 -13.88 -24.13 -11.89
CA MET A 1 -14.40 -23.56 -10.64
C MET A 1 -13.22 -23.32 -9.72
N PHE A 2 -12.74 -22.08 -9.65
CA PHE A 2 -11.72 -21.72 -8.67
C PHE A 2 -12.48 -21.17 -7.47
N GLY A 3 -12.84 -22.04 -6.54
CA GLY A 3 -13.21 -21.63 -5.19
C GLY A 3 -11.95 -21.01 -4.58
N LEU A 4 -11.94 -19.69 -4.44
CA LEU A 4 -10.89 -18.95 -3.76
C LEU A 4 -11.54 -18.28 -2.57
N SER A 5 -11.76 -19.08 -1.54
CA SER A 5 -12.13 -18.59 -0.21
C SER A 5 -10.96 -17.84 0.43
N TRP A 6 -11.25 -17.01 1.43
CA TRP A 6 -10.21 -16.34 2.23
C TRP A 6 -9.19 -17.33 2.82
N GLY A 7 -9.62 -18.55 3.14
CA GLY A 7 -8.75 -19.63 3.60
C GLY A 7 -7.79 -20.14 2.51
N GLU A 8 -8.27 -20.32 1.28
CA GLU A 8 -7.45 -20.77 0.15
C GLU A 8 -6.46 -19.68 -0.29
N ILE A 9 -6.86 -18.40 -0.26
CA ILE A 9 -5.95 -17.27 -0.49
C ILE A 9 -4.84 -17.26 0.58
N GLY A 10 -5.21 -17.48 1.85
CA GLY A 10 -4.27 -17.61 2.95
C GLY A 10 -3.30 -18.79 2.76
N LEU A 11 -3.80 -19.95 2.31
CA LEU A 11 -2.99 -21.13 2.03
C LEU A 11 -1.99 -20.88 0.88
N ILE A 12 -2.44 -20.27 -0.21
CA ILE A 12 -1.57 -19.92 -1.34
C ILE A 12 -0.48 -18.92 -0.89
N MET A 13 -0.84 -17.93 -0.07
CA MET A 13 0.12 -17.01 0.52
C MET A 13 1.14 -17.74 1.40
N ALA A 14 0.69 -18.67 2.25
CA ALA A 14 1.58 -19.46 3.10
C ALA A 14 2.56 -20.31 2.26
N VAL A 15 2.07 -21.00 1.23
CA VAL A 15 2.91 -21.78 0.30
C VAL A 15 3.90 -20.88 -0.44
N ALA A 16 3.45 -19.72 -0.91
CA ALA A 16 4.33 -18.75 -1.58
C ALA A 16 5.43 -18.22 -0.65
N LEU A 17 5.09 -17.92 0.61
CA LEU A 17 6.07 -17.49 1.63
C LEU A 17 7.10 -18.58 1.94
N ILE A 18 6.73 -19.86 1.92
CA ILE A 18 7.66 -20.98 2.16
C ILE A 18 8.55 -21.22 0.94
N ALA A 19 7.96 -21.26 -0.26
CA ALA A 19 8.67 -21.61 -1.49
C ALA A 19 9.63 -20.49 -1.95
N ILE A 20 9.18 -19.24 -1.90
CA ILE A 20 9.94 -18.08 -2.36
C ILE A 20 10.66 -17.40 -1.18
N GLY A 21 10.08 -17.43 0.01
CA GLY A 21 10.59 -16.71 1.18
C GLY A 21 9.82 -15.40 1.43
N PRO A 22 9.64 -15.00 2.71
CA PRO A 22 8.88 -13.80 3.07
C PRO A 22 9.50 -12.49 2.60
N LYS A 23 10.82 -12.46 2.35
CA LYS A 23 11.53 -11.27 1.88
C LYS A 23 11.51 -11.14 0.35
N ASP A 24 11.38 -12.26 -0.36
CA ASP A 24 11.47 -12.29 -1.82
C ASP A 24 10.08 -12.21 -2.48
N LEU A 25 9.01 -12.62 -1.78
CA LEU A 25 7.63 -12.42 -2.21
C LEU A 25 7.29 -10.93 -2.53
N PRO A 26 7.59 -9.94 -1.68
CA PRO A 26 7.29 -8.54 -2.01
C PRO A 26 8.15 -7.99 -3.16
N VAL A 27 9.33 -8.57 -3.39
CA VAL A 27 10.17 -8.22 -4.55
C VAL A 27 9.56 -8.82 -5.83
N ALA A 28 9.16 -10.10 -5.79
CA ALA A 28 8.50 -10.78 -6.91
C ALA A 28 7.19 -10.08 -7.33
N ILE A 29 6.34 -9.70 -6.36
CA ILE A 29 5.12 -8.92 -6.64
C ILE A 29 5.47 -7.62 -7.34
N ARG A 30 6.47 -6.86 -6.85
CA ARG A 30 6.90 -5.59 -7.47
C ARG A 30 7.41 -5.80 -8.89
N THR A 31 8.13 -6.87 -9.16
CA THR A 31 8.61 -7.20 -10.50
C THR A 31 7.44 -7.48 -11.44
N VAL A 32 6.52 -8.36 -11.05
CA VAL A 32 5.35 -8.72 -11.87
C VAL A 32 4.44 -7.50 -12.08
N THR A 33 4.13 -6.75 -11.02
CA THR A 33 3.33 -5.52 -11.16
C THR A 33 4.06 -4.45 -11.96
N GLY A 34 5.39 -4.36 -11.88
CA GLY A 34 6.19 -3.48 -12.74
C GLY A 34 6.08 -3.86 -14.21
N LEU A 35 6.12 -5.16 -14.53
CA LEU A 35 5.91 -5.67 -15.89
C LEU A 35 4.50 -5.36 -16.39
N ILE A 36 3.47 -5.63 -15.58
CA ILE A 36 2.08 -5.30 -15.89
C ILE A 36 1.90 -3.80 -16.09
N LYS A 37 2.52 -2.97 -15.25
CA LYS A 37 2.45 -1.50 -15.34
C LYS A 37 3.08 -0.98 -16.63
N LYS A 38 4.22 -1.55 -17.05
CA LYS A 38 4.84 -1.25 -18.35
C LYS A 38 3.94 -1.68 -19.50
N ALA A 39 3.37 -2.88 -19.45
CA ALA A 39 2.40 -3.34 -20.45
C ALA A 39 1.15 -2.44 -20.51
N ARG A 40 0.64 -1.99 -19.36
CA ARG A 40 -0.46 -1.02 -19.25
C ARG A 40 -0.09 0.34 -19.86
N GLY A 41 1.11 0.83 -19.62
CA GLY A 41 1.64 2.07 -20.21
C GLY A 41 1.71 1.98 -21.73
N MET A 42 2.36 0.93 -22.25
CA MET A 42 2.40 0.67 -23.69
C MET A 42 0.99 0.52 -24.28
N ALA A 43 0.07 -0.16 -23.58
CA ALA A 43 -1.33 -0.26 -24.00
C ALA A 43 -2.06 1.09 -24.00
N SER A 44 -1.72 2.02 -23.10
CA SER A 44 -2.29 3.38 -23.12
C SER A 44 -1.77 4.20 -24.29
N GLU A 45 -0.52 3.98 -24.69
CA GLU A 45 0.07 4.57 -25.90
C GLU A 45 -0.60 3.96 -27.14
N PHE A 46 -0.72 2.63 -27.20
CA PHE A 46 -1.47 1.95 -28.26
C PHE A 46 -2.93 2.39 -28.30
N GLN A 47 -3.61 2.65 -27.19
CA GLN A 47 -4.96 3.21 -27.22
C GLN A 47 -4.98 4.59 -27.90
N GLY A 48 -4.00 5.46 -27.63
CA GLY A 48 -3.91 6.76 -28.31
C GLY A 48 -3.65 6.65 -29.81
N HIS A 49 -2.78 5.72 -30.22
CA HIS A 49 -2.49 5.47 -31.64
C HIS A 49 -3.59 4.65 -32.35
N LEU A 50 -4.23 3.74 -31.62
CA LEU A 50 -5.36 2.95 -32.10
C LEU A 50 -6.61 3.81 -32.17
N ASP A 51 -6.90 4.76 -31.28
CA ASP A 51 -8.08 5.64 -31.42
C ASP A 51 -8.06 6.41 -32.75
N GLU A 52 -6.89 6.85 -33.19
CA GLU A 52 -6.68 7.51 -34.49
C GLU A 52 -6.91 6.54 -35.66
N MET A 53 -6.53 5.27 -35.53
CA MET A 53 -6.73 4.23 -36.56
C MET A 53 -8.12 3.54 -36.48
N MET A 54 -8.73 3.49 -35.30
CA MET A 54 -10.00 2.84 -34.93
C MET A 54 -11.18 3.71 -35.29
N ARG A 55 -10.99 5.03 -35.33
CA ARG A 55 -11.97 5.96 -35.86
C ARG A 55 -12.22 5.75 -37.36
N GLU A 56 -11.26 5.13 -38.05
CA GLU A 56 -11.36 4.71 -39.46
C GLU A 56 -11.79 3.23 -39.61
N ALA A 57 -11.52 2.36 -38.63
CA ALA A 57 -11.80 0.92 -38.68
C ALA A 57 -12.70 0.45 -37.51
N ASN A 58 -13.91 -0.04 -37.81
CA ASN A 58 -14.96 -0.62 -36.94
C ASN A 58 -14.54 -1.36 -35.63
N LEU A 59 -13.92 -0.71 -34.65
CA LEU A 59 -13.55 -1.35 -33.36
C LEU A 59 -14.62 -1.25 -32.26
N SER A 60 -15.77 -0.62 -32.54
CA SER A 60 -16.92 -0.59 -31.61
C SER A 60 -17.49 -1.98 -31.31
N ASP A 61 -17.49 -2.87 -32.29
CA ASP A 61 -18.04 -4.22 -32.16
C ASP A 61 -17.16 -5.11 -31.28
N VAL A 62 -15.83 -5.02 -31.43
CA VAL A 62 -14.86 -5.77 -30.61
C VAL A 62 -14.91 -5.32 -29.15
N LYS A 63 -15.05 -4.01 -28.89
CA LYS A 63 -15.25 -3.48 -27.55
C LYS A 63 -16.53 -4.04 -26.91
N GLY A 64 -17.62 -4.12 -27.68
CA GLY A 64 -18.89 -4.67 -27.23
C GLY A 64 -18.83 -6.16 -26.88
N GLU A 65 -18.08 -6.95 -27.64
CA GLU A 65 -17.89 -8.39 -27.40
C GLU A 65 -17.03 -8.65 -26.14
N ILE A 66 -15.94 -7.90 -25.96
CA ILE A 66 -15.11 -7.97 -24.75
C ILE A 66 -15.89 -7.55 -23.50
N ASP A 67 -16.71 -6.49 -23.60
CA ASP A 67 -17.55 -6.04 -22.49
C ASP A 67 -18.68 -7.03 -22.16
N LYS A 68 -19.21 -7.76 -23.15
CA LYS A 68 -20.15 -8.86 -22.90
C LYS A 68 -19.46 -9.99 -22.15
N LEU A 69 -18.32 -10.48 -22.64
CA LEU A 69 -17.54 -11.55 -21.97
C LEU A 69 -17.16 -11.16 -20.53
N ARG A 70 -16.69 -9.92 -20.31
CA ARG A 70 -16.32 -9.43 -18.97
C ARG A 70 -17.51 -9.37 -18.01
N ARG A 71 -18.69 -8.94 -18.47
CA ARG A 71 -19.88 -8.84 -17.62
C ARG A 71 -20.46 -10.18 -17.22
N PHE A 72 -20.41 -11.18 -18.11
CA PHE A 72 -20.98 -12.50 -17.84
C PHE A 72 -20.18 -13.31 -16.83
N ASP A 73 -18.84 -13.31 -16.92
CA ASP A 73 -18.01 -14.14 -16.04
C ASP A 73 -17.64 -13.45 -14.71
N PHE A 74 -17.17 -12.21 -14.74
CA PHE A 74 -16.59 -11.58 -13.54
C PHE A 74 -17.63 -11.16 -12.51
N ARG A 75 -18.78 -10.63 -12.95
CA ARG A 75 -19.80 -10.12 -12.02
C ARG A 75 -20.49 -11.27 -11.31
N THR A 76 -20.86 -12.30 -12.06
CA THR A 76 -21.45 -13.53 -11.52
C THR A 76 -20.47 -14.27 -10.62
N ALA A 77 -19.18 -14.36 -11.00
CA ALA A 77 -18.15 -15.00 -10.17
C ALA A 77 -17.82 -14.20 -8.91
N ALA A 78 -17.77 -12.88 -9.00
CA ALA A 78 -17.52 -12.01 -7.83
C ALA A 78 -18.72 -11.99 -6.88
N GLU A 79 -19.95 -11.90 -7.38
CA GLU A 79 -21.17 -11.95 -6.54
C GLU A 79 -21.28 -13.32 -5.82
N THR A 80 -20.96 -14.41 -6.52
CA THR A 80 -21.01 -15.77 -5.94
C THR A 80 -19.85 -16.06 -4.98
N ALA A 81 -18.65 -15.53 -5.24
CA ALA A 81 -17.46 -15.79 -4.42
C ALA A 81 -17.33 -14.87 -3.20
N LEU A 82 -17.80 -13.63 -3.30
CA LEU A 82 -17.66 -12.64 -2.24
C LEU A 82 -18.81 -12.75 -1.23
N ASP A 83 -20.06 -12.99 -1.65
CA ASP A 83 -21.19 -13.00 -0.73
C ASP A 83 -22.26 -14.05 -1.12
N PRO A 84 -21.94 -15.35 -1.03
CA PRO A 84 -22.87 -16.42 -1.41
C PRO A 84 -24.13 -16.47 -0.54
N ASP A 85 -24.04 -16.03 0.72
CA ASP A 85 -25.12 -16.13 1.72
C ASP A 85 -25.70 -14.76 2.14
N GLY A 86 -25.27 -13.65 1.53
CA GLY A 86 -25.75 -12.29 1.85
C GLY A 86 -25.26 -11.72 3.20
N SER A 87 -24.33 -12.40 3.85
CA SER A 87 -23.81 -12.07 5.19
C SER A 87 -22.89 -10.84 5.16
N LEU A 88 -22.21 -10.58 4.05
CA LEU A 88 -21.39 -9.36 3.91
C LEU A 88 -22.25 -8.11 3.81
N ARG A 89 -23.42 -8.19 3.15
CA ARG A 89 -24.39 -7.09 3.11
C ARG A 89 -25.01 -6.81 4.48
N ALA A 90 -25.29 -7.85 5.26
CA ALA A 90 -25.83 -7.71 6.61
C ALA A 90 -24.82 -7.05 7.56
N THR A 91 -23.57 -7.53 7.55
CA THR A 91 -22.48 -6.94 8.35
C THR A 91 -22.10 -5.54 7.90
N ALA A 92 -22.07 -5.26 6.60
CA ALA A 92 -21.83 -3.90 6.09
C ALA A 92 -22.91 -2.91 6.55
N LYS A 93 -24.17 -3.36 6.60
CA LYS A 93 -25.29 -2.54 7.10
C LYS A 93 -25.19 -2.30 8.61
N GLU A 94 -24.83 -3.33 9.38
CA GLU A 94 -24.66 -3.24 10.84
C GLU A 94 -23.46 -2.37 11.25
N VAL A 95 -22.35 -2.43 10.49
CA VAL A 95 -21.21 -1.52 10.69
C VAL A 95 -21.59 -0.08 10.37
N ASN A 96 -22.37 0.16 9.32
CA ASN A 96 -22.83 1.51 8.98
C ASN A 96 -23.75 2.09 10.07
N ASP A 97 -24.69 1.30 10.60
CA ASP A 97 -25.56 1.71 11.72
C ASP A 97 -24.78 1.88 13.05
N SER A 98 -23.72 1.09 13.25
CA SER A 98 -22.86 1.18 14.44
C SER A 98 -21.92 2.40 14.42
N VAL A 99 -21.45 2.79 13.23
CA VAL A 99 -20.63 4.00 13.04
C VAL A 99 -21.44 5.26 13.32
N GLU A 100 -22.76 5.24 13.07
CA GLU A 100 -23.66 6.33 13.47
C GLU A 100 -23.84 6.43 14.99
N THR A 101 -23.64 5.31 15.72
CA THR A 101 -23.84 5.22 17.18
C THR A 101 -22.56 5.47 18.01
N GLN A 102 -21.36 5.31 17.43
CA GLN A 102 -20.06 5.43 18.16
C GLN A 102 -19.46 6.84 18.26
N THR A 103 -20.25 7.91 18.14
CA THR A 103 -19.78 9.27 18.47
C THR A 103 -19.73 9.56 19.98
N VAL A 104 -20.10 8.59 20.82
CA VAL A 104 -20.10 8.73 22.29
C VAL A 104 -19.38 7.55 22.94
N THR A 105 -18.05 7.62 23.03
CA THR A 105 -17.30 7.19 24.22
C THR A 105 -15.86 7.72 24.11
N ALA A 106 -15.63 8.88 24.72
CA ALA A 106 -14.31 9.44 24.92
C ALA A 106 -13.47 8.50 25.81
N TYR A 107 -12.35 8.03 25.28
CA TYR A 107 -11.37 7.20 25.99
C TYR A 107 -10.71 7.99 27.13
N LYS A 108 -10.79 7.47 28.36
CA LYS A 108 -10.01 7.94 29.53
C LYS A 108 -8.79 7.02 29.70
N PRO A 109 -7.54 7.52 29.55
CA PRO A 109 -6.36 6.68 29.70
C PRO A 109 -6.13 6.31 31.17
N PRO A 110 -5.67 5.08 31.47
CA PRO A 110 -5.21 4.70 32.80
C PRO A 110 -3.85 5.35 33.12
N ALA A 111 -3.64 5.74 34.38
CA ALA A 111 -2.41 6.35 34.86
C ALA A 111 -1.24 5.34 34.80
N VAL A 112 -0.18 5.71 34.07
CA VAL A 112 1.06 4.94 33.98
C VAL A 112 1.84 5.15 35.28
N VAL A 113 2.10 4.06 36.01
CA VAL A 113 3.07 4.05 37.12
C VAL A 113 4.45 3.94 36.48
N GLU A 114 5.21 5.02 36.53
CA GLU A 114 6.53 5.13 35.91
C GLU A 114 7.58 4.64 36.91
N GLU A 115 8.06 3.41 36.72
CA GLU A 115 9.26 2.91 37.41
C GLU A 115 10.41 2.85 36.38
N ALA A 116 11.25 3.88 36.40
CA ALA A 116 12.39 4.05 35.50
C ALA A 116 13.65 3.37 36.09
N PRO A 117 14.42 2.58 35.31
CA PRO A 117 15.71 2.05 35.76
C PRO A 117 16.76 3.18 35.88
N PRO A 118 17.70 3.10 36.84
CA PRO A 118 18.43 4.27 37.35
C PRO A 118 19.62 4.77 36.52
N ASP A 119 19.76 4.40 35.25
CA ASP A 119 20.99 4.73 34.50
C ASP A 119 20.80 4.90 32.97
N ALA A 120 19.72 5.56 32.55
CA ALA A 120 19.60 6.03 31.16
C ALA A 120 19.99 7.52 31.07
N PRO A 121 20.97 7.91 30.22
CA PRO A 121 21.33 9.32 30.07
C PRO A 121 20.15 10.12 29.50
N ALA A 122 19.87 11.26 30.12
CA ALA A 122 18.75 12.13 29.79
C ALA A 122 18.73 12.48 28.30
N VAL A 123 17.65 12.10 27.62
CA VAL A 123 17.37 12.53 26.24
C VAL A 123 17.21 14.04 26.26
N ILE A 124 18.23 14.76 25.77
CA ILE A 124 18.21 16.22 25.71
C ILE A 124 17.20 16.63 24.62
N PRO A 125 16.16 17.43 24.95
CA PRO A 125 15.24 17.94 23.94
C PRO A 125 15.98 18.75 22.86
N PRO A 126 15.56 18.67 21.59
CA PRO A 126 16.26 19.28 20.45
C PRO A 126 16.40 20.81 20.53
N GLU A 127 15.67 21.44 21.44
CA GLU A 127 15.72 22.88 21.75
C GLU A 127 17.07 23.30 22.39
N ALA A 128 17.66 22.47 23.25
CA ALA A 128 18.85 22.84 24.03
C ALA A 128 20.15 22.76 23.20
N ALA A 129 20.21 21.86 22.22
CA ALA A 129 21.34 21.74 21.30
C ALA A 129 21.51 22.97 20.38
N ARG A 130 20.43 23.74 20.16
CA ARG A 130 20.45 24.93 19.28
C ARG A 130 21.01 26.20 19.95
N LYS A 131 21.18 26.21 21.28
CA LYS A 131 21.66 27.38 22.04
C LYS A 131 23.14 27.33 22.45
N ALA A 132 23.88 26.27 22.09
CA ALA A 132 25.29 26.19 22.42
C ALA A 132 26.12 27.15 21.54
N PRO A 133 27.00 27.99 22.13
CA PRO A 133 27.86 28.88 21.35
C PRO A 133 28.91 28.05 20.60
N THR A 134 29.05 28.31 19.29
CA THR A 134 30.08 27.69 18.46
C THR A 134 31.47 28.20 18.89
N PRO A 135 32.47 27.31 19.08
CA PRO A 135 33.82 27.74 19.39
C PRO A 135 34.42 28.52 18.22
N ALA A 136 35.12 29.62 18.54
CA ALA A 136 35.76 30.47 17.55
C ALA A 136 36.84 29.71 16.77
N PHE A 137 36.75 29.73 15.43
CA PHE A 137 37.73 29.15 14.54
C PHE A 137 39.04 29.96 14.57
N ILE A 138 40.13 29.34 15.03
CA ILE A 138 41.47 29.94 15.00
C ILE A 138 42.20 29.41 13.75
N PRO A 139 42.50 30.24 12.73
CA PRO A 139 43.24 29.79 11.57
C PRO A 139 44.69 29.44 11.95
N PRO A 140 45.31 28.41 11.36
CA PRO A 140 46.70 28.06 11.61
C PRO A 140 47.63 29.19 11.14
N GLY A 141 48.52 29.64 12.04
CA GLY A 141 49.42 30.77 11.81
C GLY A 141 50.37 30.55 10.63
N THR A 142 50.45 31.54 9.75
CA THR A 142 51.40 31.60 8.64
C THR A 142 52.82 31.84 9.19
N ARG A 143 53.56 30.76 9.48
CA ARG A 143 55.01 30.86 9.75
C ARG A 143 55.76 31.19 8.45
N ARG A 144 56.01 32.48 8.25
CA ARG A 144 56.92 33.05 7.27
C ARG A 144 58.36 32.70 7.70
N TRP A 145 58.97 31.67 7.09
CA TRP A 145 60.40 31.40 7.25
C TRP A 145 61.15 32.19 6.19
N GLY A 146 61.94 33.17 6.62
CA GLY A 146 62.95 33.81 5.80
C GLY A 146 64.30 33.16 6.07
N PHE A 147 64.93 32.64 5.01
CA PHE A 147 66.36 32.65 4.70
C PHE A 147 66.50 32.35 3.20
#